data_AF-A0A1F7YJL0-F1
#
_entry.id   AF-A0A1F7YJL0-F1
#
_cell.length_a   1.000
_cell.length_b   1.000
_cell.length_c   1.000
_cell.angle_alpha   90.00
_cell.angle_beta   90.00
_cell.angle_gamma   90.00
#
_symmetry.space_group_name_H-M   'P 1'
#
loop_
_entity.id
_entity.type
_entity.pdbx_description
1 polymer ?
#
loop_
_entity_poly.entity_id
_entity_poly.type
_entity_poly.pdbx_seq_one_letter_code
_entity_poly.pdbx_strand_id
1 'polypeptide(L)'
;MEEDSKYINRLQLSKDIIKFSAIALMLIVWAIVSFIARSNKELIEKNPNISSYEECVAAPGSKIQESYPSVCVAVNGKRFVEPITIQQTNSETITSDWKKYISTDQSYTLIYPPDWLVRASESVIEIYYPKAVRLDSYILIESFSDDYSCEKHRDTETKKGEPDPLSIPSYFNEDYIWLGDFIDKKFTYLFRNTFKSDGKIYQREYRLIPHNNICYTIDSYSLSEEYLKTHDQILSMFKFINMINPKWNRHINEEFNFYFEYPKDWEFTEDYYHQRGLSKYSDLLYVSIRPKTMKVDSYWLVRVINDLSVDGVVQDALKENPAYPDRQTELVAFKDITFLNLPAKQLNYKDMITDQYTKKVITHEYSETLLEKDGYIFVLPANSTKNTVMDQVLSTFRFID
;
A
#
# COMPACT_ATOMS: atom_id res chain seq x y z
N MET A 1 24.76 -15.29 92.56
CA MET A 1 23.33 -15.49 92.89
C MET A 1 22.43 -14.42 92.31
N GLU A 2 22.67 -13.12 92.50
CA GLU A 2 21.85 -12.06 91.88
C GLU A 2 22.16 -11.87 90.37
N GLU A 3 23.42 -12.06 89.96
CA GLU A 3 23.82 -12.03 88.54
C GLU A 3 23.26 -13.20 87.72
N ASP A 4 23.19 -14.40 88.31
CA ASP A 4 22.73 -15.61 87.62
C ASP A 4 21.22 -15.53 87.29
N SER A 5 20.43 -14.95 88.19
CA SER A 5 18.98 -14.71 87.99
C SER A 5 18.72 -13.72 86.84
N LYS A 6 19.53 -12.66 86.73
CA LYS A 6 19.43 -11.67 85.66
C LYS A 6 19.80 -12.27 84.29
N TYR A 7 20.74 -13.21 84.26
CA TYR A 7 21.16 -13.90 83.04
C TYR A 7 20.09 -14.87 82.53
N ILE A 8 19.46 -15.64 83.43
CA ILE A 8 18.37 -16.58 83.10
C ILE A 8 17.16 -15.82 82.53
N ASN A 9 16.75 -14.71 83.14
CA ASN A 9 15.63 -13.90 82.65
C ASN A 9 15.89 -13.27 81.26
N ARG A 10 17.13 -12.86 80.96
CA ARG A 10 17.49 -12.37 79.62
C ARG A 10 17.50 -13.47 78.56
N LEU A 11 17.90 -14.68 78.93
CA LEU A 11 17.89 -15.85 78.05
C LEU A 11 16.48 -16.35 77.75
N GLN A 12 15.55 -16.19 78.69
CA GLN A 12 14.14 -16.54 78.49
C GLN A 12 13.44 -15.51 77.61
N LEU A 13 13.68 -14.22 77.87
CA LEU A 13 13.16 -13.11 77.07
C LEU A 13 13.66 -13.18 75.61
N SER A 14 14.92 -13.55 75.37
CA SER A 14 15.46 -13.69 74.01
C SER A 14 14.82 -14.87 73.24
N LYS A 15 14.54 -15.99 73.92
CA LYS A 15 13.83 -17.13 73.32
C LYS A 15 12.39 -16.78 72.94
N ASP A 16 11.71 -16.01 73.77
CA ASP A 16 10.34 -15.58 73.48
C ASP A 16 10.30 -14.56 72.35
N ILE A 17 11.23 -13.60 72.30
CA ILE A 17 11.39 -12.66 71.16
C ILE A 17 11.66 -13.42 69.85
N ILE A 18 12.52 -14.46 69.87
CA ILE A 18 12.79 -15.28 68.68
C ILE A 18 11.52 -16.02 68.23
N LYS A 19 10.73 -16.57 69.15
CA LYS A 19 9.47 -17.25 68.83
C LYS A 19 8.43 -16.28 68.24
N PHE A 20 8.25 -15.11 68.84
CA PHE A 20 7.32 -14.11 68.32
C PHE A 20 7.77 -13.56 66.96
N SER A 21 9.08 -13.33 66.78
CA SER A 21 9.65 -12.94 65.49
C SER A 21 9.41 -14.00 64.42
N ALA A 22 9.62 -15.28 64.73
CA ALA A 22 9.37 -16.38 63.81
C ALA A 22 7.88 -16.48 63.40
N ILE A 23 6.95 -16.31 64.33
CA ILE A 23 5.50 -16.31 64.04
C ILE A 23 5.13 -15.11 63.17
N ALA A 24 5.64 -13.91 63.50
CA ALA A 24 5.38 -12.71 62.71
C ALA A 24 5.92 -12.84 61.27
N LEU A 25 7.12 -13.42 61.10
CA LEU A 25 7.70 -13.70 59.78
C LEU A 25 6.84 -14.68 58.99
N MET A 26 6.32 -15.72 59.63
CA MET A 26 5.45 -16.70 58.98
C MET A 26 4.14 -16.06 58.49
N LEU A 27 3.54 -15.17 59.27
CA LEU A 27 2.34 -14.43 58.88
C LEU A 27 2.60 -13.45 57.74
N ILE A 28 3.76 -12.77 57.74
CA ILE A 28 4.16 -11.87 56.65
C ILE A 28 4.36 -12.67 55.35
N VAL A 29 5.05 -13.81 55.40
CA VAL A 29 5.23 -14.69 54.23
C VAL A 29 3.88 -15.19 53.72
N TRP A 30 2.98 -15.61 54.60
CA TRP A 30 1.65 -16.07 54.20
C TRP A 30 0.81 -14.96 53.55
N ALA A 31 0.88 -13.74 54.07
CA ALA A 31 0.22 -12.57 53.48
C ALA A 31 0.78 -12.23 52.08
N ILE A 32 2.11 -12.28 51.91
CA ILE A 32 2.77 -12.04 50.62
C ILE A 32 2.38 -13.11 49.59
N VAL A 33 2.43 -14.39 49.97
CA VAL A 33 2.04 -15.50 49.08
C VAL A 33 0.57 -15.39 48.68
N SER A 34 -0.31 -15.06 49.62
CA SER A 34 -1.75 -14.88 49.34
C SER A 34 -2.01 -13.68 48.42
N PHE A 35 -1.26 -12.59 48.60
CA PHE A 35 -1.35 -11.41 47.74
C PHE A 35 -0.87 -11.71 46.31
N ILE A 36 0.28 -12.39 46.15
CA ILE A 36 0.82 -12.80 44.84
C ILE A 36 -0.12 -13.78 44.13
N ALA A 37 -0.70 -14.74 44.85
CA ALA A 37 -1.66 -15.68 44.28
C ALA A 37 -2.92 -14.97 43.76
N ARG A 38 -3.41 -13.96 44.49
CA ARG A 38 -4.58 -13.17 44.09
C ARG A 38 -4.28 -12.27 42.89
N SER A 39 -3.14 -11.58 42.88
CA SER A 39 -2.76 -10.71 41.76
C SER A 39 -2.50 -11.50 40.47
N ASN A 40 -1.88 -12.68 40.56
CA ASN A 40 -1.69 -13.56 39.40
C ASN A 40 -3.02 -14.08 38.85
N LYS A 41 -4.00 -14.41 39.70
CA LYS A 41 -5.32 -14.84 39.26
C LYS A 41 -6.04 -13.73 38.47
N GLU A 42 -6.00 -12.49 38.93
CA GLU A 42 -6.57 -11.35 38.22
C GLU A 42 -5.86 -11.07 36.87
N LEU A 43 -4.55 -11.29 36.80
CA LEU A 43 -3.78 -11.14 35.56
C LEU A 43 -4.13 -12.24 34.53
N ILE A 44 -4.30 -13.48 34.98
CA ILE A 44 -4.64 -14.61 34.10
C ILE A 44 -6.08 -14.50 33.59
N GLU A 45 -7.03 -14.08 34.43
CA GLU A 45 -8.42 -13.84 34.01
C GLU A 45 -8.55 -12.67 33.02
N LYS A 46 -7.68 -11.65 33.11
CA LYS A 46 -7.67 -10.51 32.17
C LYS A 46 -6.87 -10.74 30.89
N ASN A 47 -5.95 -11.71 30.87
CA ASN A 47 -5.14 -12.04 29.70
C ASN A 47 -5.21 -13.54 29.37
N PRO A 48 -6.40 -14.06 29.00
CA PRO A 48 -6.46 -15.37 28.38
C PRO A 48 -5.62 -15.35 27.10
N ASN A 49 -4.82 -16.39 26.89
CA ASN A 49 -4.00 -16.55 25.69
C ASN A 49 -4.90 -16.99 24.52
N ILE A 50 -5.73 -16.06 24.04
CA ILE A 50 -6.64 -16.24 22.92
C ILE A 50 -5.86 -15.99 21.64
N SER A 51 -5.91 -16.94 20.71
CA SER A 51 -5.21 -16.91 19.43
C SER A 51 -6.12 -17.05 18.21
N SER A 52 -7.39 -17.42 18.39
CA SER A 52 -8.37 -17.59 17.32
C SER A 52 -9.74 -16.98 17.63
N TYR A 53 -10.59 -16.91 16.61
CA TYR A 53 -11.99 -16.48 16.75
C TYR A 53 -12.78 -17.44 17.65
N GLU A 54 -12.62 -18.75 17.44
CA GLU A 54 -13.32 -19.79 18.21
C GLU A 54 -12.93 -19.74 19.69
N GLU A 55 -11.64 -19.54 19.99
CA GLU A 55 -11.14 -19.36 21.35
C GLU A 55 -11.68 -18.06 21.98
N CYS A 56 -11.81 -17.00 21.19
CA CYS A 56 -12.38 -15.74 21.65
C CYS A 56 -13.85 -15.89 22.02
N VAL A 57 -14.65 -16.54 21.18
CA VAL A 57 -16.08 -16.78 21.41
C VAL A 57 -16.31 -17.65 22.65
N ALA A 58 -15.44 -18.64 22.87
CA ALA A 58 -15.50 -19.51 24.05
C ALA A 58 -15.03 -18.82 25.34
N ALA A 59 -14.28 -17.72 25.26
CA ALA A 59 -13.71 -17.05 26.41
C ALA A 59 -14.76 -16.23 27.19
N PRO A 60 -14.88 -16.40 28.53
CA PRO A 60 -15.81 -15.63 29.34
C PRO A 60 -15.55 -14.12 29.27
N GLY A 61 -16.61 -13.34 29.06
CA GLY A 61 -16.53 -11.88 29.01
C GLY A 61 -16.15 -11.29 27.65
N SER A 62 -15.82 -12.11 26.66
CA SER A 62 -15.70 -11.67 25.27
C SER A 62 -17.05 -11.18 24.72
N LYS A 63 -16.99 -10.24 23.78
CA LYS A 63 -18.18 -9.70 23.10
C LYS A 63 -18.09 -10.00 21.61
N ILE A 64 -19.17 -10.57 21.06
CA ILE A 64 -19.31 -10.75 19.62
C ILE A 64 -19.94 -9.48 19.03
N GLN A 65 -19.25 -8.87 18.09
CA GLN A 65 -19.78 -7.81 17.25
C GLN A 65 -20.56 -8.43 16.11
N GLU A 66 -21.79 -7.96 15.93
CA GLU A 66 -22.70 -8.45 14.89
C GLU A 66 -22.41 -7.76 13.55
N SER A 67 -21.41 -8.29 12.84
CA SER A 67 -20.97 -7.87 11.51
C SER A 67 -20.74 -9.09 10.61
N TYR A 68 -20.44 -8.87 9.33
CA TYR A 68 -20.08 -9.97 8.43
C TYR A 68 -18.65 -9.80 7.86
N PRO A 69 -17.77 -10.80 7.98
CA PRO A 69 -17.80 -11.87 8.98
C PRO A 69 -17.85 -11.32 10.41
N SER A 70 -18.29 -12.16 11.35
CA SER A 70 -18.41 -11.77 12.76
C SER A 70 -17.05 -11.42 13.36
N VAL A 71 -17.02 -10.49 14.31
CA VAL A 71 -15.78 -10.12 15.03
C VAL A 71 -15.95 -10.39 16.52
N CYS A 72 -15.05 -11.16 17.11
CA CYS A 72 -15.01 -11.37 18.55
C CYS A 72 -13.96 -10.45 19.19
N VAL A 73 -14.38 -9.69 20.20
CA VAL A 73 -13.52 -8.81 21.00
C VAL A 73 -13.28 -9.47 22.35
N ALA A 74 -12.05 -9.88 22.60
CA ALA A 74 -11.61 -10.43 23.87
C ALA A 74 -11.61 -9.38 24.98
N VAL A 75 -11.62 -9.82 26.24
CA VAL A 75 -11.60 -8.94 27.43
C VAL A 75 -10.40 -7.97 27.45
N ASN A 76 -9.27 -8.37 26.86
CA ASN A 76 -8.08 -7.53 26.73
C ASN A 76 -8.13 -6.56 25.51
N GLY A 77 -9.25 -6.49 24.80
CA GLY A 77 -9.45 -5.65 23.63
C GLY A 77 -8.89 -6.21 22.31
N LYS A 78 -8.20 -7.37 22.34
CA LYS A 78 -7.78 -8.03 21.10
C LYS A 78 -8.99 -8.49 20.31
N ARG A 79 -8.92 -8.35 18.99
CA ARG A 79 -10.00 -8.68 18.06
C ARG A 79 -9.62 -9.88 17.21
N PHE A 80 -10.58 -10.77 17.00
CA PHE A 80 -10.46 -11.96 16.16
C PHE A 80 -11.61 -11.94 15.17
N VAL A 81 -11.32 -12.12 13.89
CA VAL A 81 -12.33 -12.12 12.82
C VAL A 81 -12.68 -13.58 12.51
N GLU A 82 -13.98 -13.86 12.37
CA GLU A 82 -14.46 -15.17 11.94
C GLU A 82 -13.85 -15.51 10.56
N PRO A 83 -13.18 -16.66 10.42
CA PRO A 83 -12.57 -17.03 9.15
C PRO A 83 -13.67 -17.26 8.10
N ILE A 84 -13.64 -16.47 7.03
CA ILE A 84 -14.55 -16.64 5.89
C ILE A 84 -14.11 -17.91 5.16
N THR A 85 -14.80 -19.02 5.43
CA THR A 85 -14.64 -20.23 4.64
C THR A 85 -15.37 -20.02 3.33
N ILE A 86 -14.73 -19.40 2.35
CA ILE A 86 -15.18 -19.50 0.96
C ILE A 86 -15.03 -20.98 0.63
N GLN A 87 -16.14 -21.73 0.66
CA GLN A 87 -16.08 -23.14 0.34
C GLN A 87 -15.42 -23.26 -1.04
N GLN A 88 -14.25 -23.88 -1.09
CA GLN A 88 -13.64 -24.36 -2.33
C GLN A 88 -14.44 -25.58 -2.85
N THR A 89 -15.77 -25.56 -2.74
CA THR A 89 -16.66 -26.49 -3.42
C THR A 89 -16.67 -26.08 -4.88
N ASN A 90 -15.72 -26.60 -5.66
CA ASN A 90 -15.65 -26.49 -7.12
C ASN A 90 -16.19 -25.16 -7.66
N SER A 91 -15.46 -24.07 -7.43
CA SER A 91 -15.78 -22.71 -7.88
C SER A 91 -16.21 -22.66 -9.36
N GLU A 92 -15.70 -23.59 -10.18
CA GLU A 92 -16.07 -23.78 -11.59
C GLU A 92 -17.56 -24.08 -11.84
N THR A 93 -18.31 -24.61 -10.87
CA THR A 93 -19.74 -24.96 -11.06
C THR A 93 -20.69 -23.86 -10.63
N ILE A 94 -20.42 -23.18 -9.50
CA ILE A 94 -21.28 -22.11 -8.94
C ILE A 94 -21.14 -20.80 -9.72
N THR A 95 -19.98 -20.56 -10.34
CA THR A 95 -19.70 -19.35 -11.12
C THR A 95 -19.70 -19.59 -12.63
N SER A 96 -20.17 -20.76 -13.08
CA SER A 96 -20.12 -21.18 -14.49
C SER A 96 -20.86 -20.24 -15.45
N ASP A 97 -21.92 -19.58 -14.97
CA ASP A 97 -22.74 -18.62 -15.70
C ASP A 97 -22.39 -17.16 -15.38
N TRP A 98 -21.38 -16.93 -14.54
CA TRP A 98 -20.96 -15.58 -14.18
C TRP A 98 -20.26 -14.91 -15.35
N LYS A 99 -20.43 -13.59 -15.43
CA LYS A 99 -19.86 -12.76 -16.48
C LYS A 99 -18.47 -12.32 -16.09
N LYS A 100 -17.59 -12.19 -17.08
CA LYS A 100 -16.23 -11.67 -16.90
C LYS A 100 -16.17 -10.21 -17.36
N TYR A 101 -15.64 -9.34 -16.52
CA TYR A 101 -15.25 -7.98 -16.88
C TYR A 101 -13.73 -7.89 -17.00
N ILE A 102 -13.27 -7.13 -17.99
CA ILE A 102 -11.84 -6.88 -18.23
C ILE A 102 -11.67 -5.37 -18.32
N SER A 103 -10.98 -4.79 -17.34
CA SER A 103 -10.53 -3.41 -17.39
C SER A 103 -9.19 -3.34 -18.10
N THR A 104 -9.17 -2.92 -19.36
CA THR A 104 -7.92 -2.78 -20.12
C THR A 104 -7.15 -1.53 -19.73
N ASP A 105 -7.85 -0.46 -19.35
CA ASP A 105 -7.23 0.82 -18.98
C ASP A 105 -6.68 0.77 -17.53
N GLN A 106 -7.27 -0.06 -16.66
CA GLN A 106 -6.85 -0.23 -15.25
C GLN A 106 -6.23 -1.62 -14.96
N SER A 107 -5.94 -2.42 -15.98
CA SER A 107 -5.15 -3.67 -15.86
C SER A 107 -5.64 -4.66 -14.80
N TYR A 108 -6.95 -4.94 -14.76
CA TYR A 108 -7.50 -6.02 -13.95
C TYR A 108 -8.68 -6.73 -14.62
N THR A 109 -9.03 -7.89 -14.07
CA THR A 109 -10.24 -8.62 -14.41
C THR A 109 -10.97 -9.04 -13.14
N LEU A 110 -12.28 -9.20 -13.27
CA LEU A 110 -13.15 -9.71 -12.23
C LEU A 110 -14.28 -10.53 -12.85
N ILE A 111 -14.88 -11.38 -12.03
CA ILE A 111 -16.01 -12.23 -12.41
C ILE A 111 -17.17 -11.87 -11.51
N TYR A 112 -18.36 -11.67 -12.08
CA TYR A 112 -19.53 -11.17 -11.38
C TYR A 112 -20.82 -11.90 -11.79
N PRO A 113 -21.85 -11.96 -10.92
CA PRO A 113 -23.08 -12.69 -11.20
C PRO A 113 -23.84 -12.15 -12.44
N PRO A 114 -24.59 -13.00 -13.15
CA PRO A 114 -25.22 -12.63 -14.41
C PRO A 114 -26.33 -11.58 -14.28
N ASP A 115 -26.97 -11.49 -13.12
CA ASP A 115 -28.03 -10.54 -12.78
C ASP A 115 -27.52 -9.19 -12.28
N TRP A 116 -26.19 -9.04 -12.09
CA TRP A 116 -25.56 -7.77 -11.75
C TRP A 116 -25.19 -7.00 -13.02
N LEU A 117 -25.14 -5.67 -12.89
CA LEU A 117 -24.80 -4.75 -13.97
C LEU A 117 -23.45 -4.09 -13.70
N VAL A 118 -22.79 -3.70 -14.79
CA VAL A 118 -21.53 -2.95 -14.75
C VAL A 118 -21.73 -1.59 -15.39
N ARG A 119 -21.27 -0.55 -14.71
CA ARG A 119 -21.11 0.81 -15.24
C ARG A 119 -19.62 1.17 -15.18
N ALA A 120 -19.06 1.63 -16.29
CA ALA A 120 -17.65 1.97 -16.37
C ALA A 120 -17.45 3.38 -16.95
N SER A 121 -16.50 4.12 -16.37
CA SER A 121 -15.89 5.34 -16.89
C SER A 121 -14.36 5.16 -16.98
N GLU A 122 -13.62 6.20 -17.36
CA GLU A 122 -12.16 6.12 -17.53
C GLU A 122 -11.42 5.70 -16.24
N SER A 123 -11.88 6.16 -15.07
CA SER A 123 -11.22 5.93 -13.78
C SER A 123 -12.06 5.18 -12.74
N VAL A 124 -13.34 4.89 -13.05
CA VAL A 124 -14.30 4.33 -12.08
C VAL A 124 -15.10 3.20 -12.71
N ILE A 125 -15.18 2.06 -12.00
CA ILE A 125 -16.01 0.93 -12.38
C ILE A 125 -16.93 0.57 -11.21
N GLU A 126 -18.23 0.49 -11.47
CA GLU A 126 -19.26 0.14 -10.51
C GLU A 126 -19.96 -1.14 -10.96
N ILE A 127 -19.94 -2.16 -10.11
CA ILE A 127 -20.69 -3.41 -10.26
C ILE A 127 -21.80 -3.38 -9.22
N TYR A 128 -23.05 -3.50 -9.64
CA TYR A 128 -24.17 -3.32 -8.73
C TYR A 128 -25.33 -4.24 -9.06
N TYR A 129 -26.10 -4.56 -8.03
CA TYR A 129 -27.35 -5.30 -8.16
C TYR A 129 -28.51 -4.32 -8.48
N PRO A 130 -29.19 -4.44 -9.63
CA PRO A 130 -30.22 -3.49 -10.05
C PRO A 130 -31.56 -3.79 -9.36
N LYS A 131 -31.88 -3.07 -8.26
CA LYS A 131 -33.24 -3.00 -7.71
C LYS A 131 -33.83 -1.59 -7.84
N ALA A 132 -35.12 -1.53 -8.20
CA ALA A 132 -35.78 -0.41 -8.89
C ALA A 132 -35.81 0.98 -8.20
N VAL A 133 -35.28 1.16 -6.99
CA VAL A 133 -35.42 2.44 -6.25
C VAL A 133 -34.18 2.82 -5.42
N ARG A 134 -33.25 1.91 -5.12
CA ARG A 134 -32.03 2.19 -4.33
C ARG A 134 -30.92 1.20 -4.70
N LEU A 135 -29.67 1.64 -4.67
CA LEU A 135 -28.51 0.75 -4.75
C LEU A 135 -28.45 -0.08 -3.46
N ASP A 136 -29.01 -1.28 -3.49
CA ASP A 136 -29.02 -2.20 -2.34
C ASP A 136 -27.65 -2.86 -2.11
N SER A 137 -26.83 -2.97 -3.17
CA SER A 137 -25.47 -3.50 -3.11
C SER A 137 -24.62 -3.03 -4.30
N TYR A 138 -23.37 -2.64 -4.03
CA TYR A 138 -22.39 -2.30 -5.07
C TYR A 138 -20.95 -2.62 -4.66
N ILE A 139 -20.10 -2.80 -5.66
CA ILE A 139 -18.64 -2.74 -5.58
C ILE A 139 -18.19 -1.65 -6.56
N LEU A 140 -17.52 -0.64 -6.04
CA LEU A 140 -16.94 0.46 -6.79
C LEU A 140 -15.42 0.33 -6.76
N ILE A 141 -14.78 0.39 -7.92
CA ILE A 141 -13.34 0.28 -8.08
C ILE A 141 -12.84 1.56 -8.75
N GLU A 142 -11.88 2.23 -8.11
CA GLU A 142 -11.23 3.41 -8.66
C GLU A 142 -9.72 3.25 -8.63
N SER A 143 -9.01 3.99 -9.49
CA SER A 143 -7.55 3.98 -9.57
C SER A 143 -7.01 5.40 -9.67
N PHE A 144 -5.96 5.70 -8.90
CA PHE A 144 -5.34 7.03 -8.87
C PHE A 144 -3.80 6.89 -8.99
N SER A 145 -3.17 7.81 -9.74
CA SER A 145 -1.72 7.86 -9.93
C SER A 145 -1.08 9.13 -9.32
N ASP A 146 0.16 8.95 -8.85
CA ASP A 146 1.27 9.90 -8.65
C ASP A 146 1.25 11.05 -7.62
N ASP A 147 0.12 11.53 -7.06
CA ASP A 147 0.17 12.60 -6.01
C ASP A 147 -0.46 12.22 -4.66
N TYR A 148 -1.15 11.09 -4.64
CA TYR A 148 -1.79 10.48 -3.48
C TYR A 148 -1.28 9.04 -3.37
N SER A 149 -0.13 8.85 -2.73
CA SER A 149 0.30 7.50 -2.38
C SER A 149 -0.81 6.79 -1.60
N CYS A 150 -0.93 5.47 -1.69
CA CYS A 150 -1.91 4.74 -0.89
C CYS A 150 -1.79 5.07 0.61
N GLU A 151 -0.57 5.38 1.07
CA GLU A 151 -0.29 5.84 2.42
C GLU A 151 -0.86 7.23 2.70
N LYS A 152 -0.75 8.18 1.78
CA LYS A 152 -1.35 9.52 1.92
C LYS A 152 -2.88 9.47 1.85
N HIS A 153 -3.44 8.58 1.02
CA HIS A 153 -4.89 8.33 1.01
C HIS A 153 -5.34 7.77 2.35
N ARG A 154 -4.66 6.71 2.84
CA ARG A 154 -4.88 6.16 4.18
C ARG A 154 -4.76 7.23 5.26
N ASP A 155 -3.71 8.04 5.23
CA ASP A 155 -3.46 9.10 6.21
C ASP A 155 -4.52 10.20 6.14
N THR A 156 -5.08 10.50 4.96
CA THR A 156 -6.17 11.46 4.80
C THR A 156 -7.49 10.91 5.33
N GLU A 157 -7.81 9.66 5.01
CA GLU A 157 -9.00 8.97 5.54
C GLU A 157 -8.91 8.75 7.05
N THR A 158 -7.70 8.56 7.59
CA THR A 158 -7.49 8.41 9.04
C THR A 158 -7.38 9.74 9.79
N LYS A 159 -6.85 10.81 9.18
CA LYS A 159 -6.80 12.15 9.79
C LYS A 159 -8.15 12.87 9.75
N LYS A 160 -9.04 12.54 8.82
CA LYS A 160 -10.47 12.86 8.91
C LYS A 160 -11.13 11.99 10.00
N GLY A 161 -10.58 12.04 11.21
CA GLY A 161 -11.05 11.32 12.40
C GLY A 161 -12.51 11.56 12.78
N GLU A 162 -13.23 12.40 12.03
CA GLU A 162 -14.67 12.41 11.91
C GLU A 162 -15.02 12.58 10.42
N PRO A 163 -15.86 11.72 9.82
CA PRO A 163 -16.37 11.98 8.47
C PRO A 163 -17.16 13.28 8.47
N ASP A 164 -17.14 14.01 7.35
CA ASP A 164 -17.94 15.24 7.18
C ASP A 164 -19.41 14.97 7.56
N PRO A 165 -19.91 15.54 8.68
CA PRO A 165 -21.23 15.25 9.22
C PRO A 165 -22.36 15.71 8.30
N LEU A 166 -22.06 16.47 7.23
CA LEU A 166 -23.05 16.90 6.25
C LEU A 166 -23.39 15.83 5.18
N SER A 167 -22.68 14.69 5.16
CA SER A 167 -22.92 13.62 4.16
C SER A 167 -23.39 12.29 4.73
N ILE A 168 -23.42 12.16 6.06
CA ILE A 168 -23.75 10.91 6.76
C ILE A 168 -24.87 11.20 7.77
N PRO A 169 -26.12 10.70 7.56
CA PRO A 169 -27.22 10.86 8.52
C PRO A 169 -26.81 10.48 9.94
N SER A 170 -27.17 11.23 10.98
CA SER A 170 -26.67 11.13 12.37
C SER A 170 -26.99 9.83 13.16
N TYR A 171 -27.18 8.69 12.50
CA TYR A 171 -27.58 7.40 13.08
C TYR A 171 -26.51 6.28 12.97
N PHE A 172 -25.29 6.58 12.52
CA PHE A 172 -24.22 5.56 12.39
C PHE A 172 -23.47 5.39 13.72
N ASN A 173 -23.48 4.17 14.27
CA ASN A 173 -22.67 3.80 15.43
C ASN A 173 -21.23 3.46 15.01
N GLU A 174 -20.28 3.79 15.89
CA GLU A 174 -18.85 4.05 15.64
C GLU A 174 -17.90 2.83 15.70
N ASP A 175 -18.24 1.69 15.09
CA ASP A 175 -17.31 0.54 15.06
C ASP A 175 -16.43 0.55 13.80
N TYR A 176 -15.31 1.28 13.88
CA TYR A 176 -14.26 1.32 12.86
C TYR A 176 -13.27 0.17 13.02
N ILE A 177 -12.91 -0.51 11.93
CA ILE A 177 -11.87 -1.57 11.94
C ILE A 177 -10.91 -1.39 10.76
N TRP A 178 -9.62 -1.25 11.07
CA TRP A 178 -8.54 -1.46 10.10
C TRP A 178 -8.04 -2.90 10.20
N LEU A 179 -8.18 -3.66 9.12
CA LEU A 179 -7.67 -5.01 8.97
C LEU A 179 -6.63 -5.06 7.85
N GLY A 180 -5.68 -5.98 7.98
CA GLY A 180 -4.88 -6.42 6.85
C GLY A 180 -5.63 -7.53 6.11
N ASP A 181 -5.76 -7.39 4.79
CA ASP A 181 -6.41 -8.37 3.91
C ASP A 181 -5.51 -8.64 2.70
N PHE A 182 -5.86 -9.64 1.88
CA PHE A 182 -5.14 -9.94 0.64
C PHE A 182 -6.10 -10.09 -0.53
N ILE A 183 -5.90 -9.26 -1.57
CA ILE A 183 -6.55 -9.41 -2.87
C ILE A 183 -5.47 -9.74 -3.90
N ASP A 184 -5.67 -10.81 -4.66
CA ASP A 184 -4.69 -11.31 -5.63
C ASP A 184 -3.26 -11.43 -5.05
N LYS A 185 -3.15 -11.97 -3.82
CA LYS A 185 -1.90 -12.09 -3.06
C LYS A 185 -1.20 -10.75 -2.74
N LYS A 186 -1.87 -9.61 -2.92
CA LYS A 186 -1.39 -8.28 -2.55
C LYS A 186 -1.99 -7.87 -1.22
N PHE A 187 -1.12 -7.43 -0.32
CA PHE A 187 -1.56 -6.84 0.95
C PHE A 187 -2.47 -5.63 0.68
N THR A 188 -3.57 -5.58 1.41
CA THR A 188 -4.62 -4.57 1.28
C THR A 188 -4.94 -3.99 2.64
N TYR A 189 -5.08 -2.68 2.71
CA TYR A 189 -5.63 -2.04 3.90
C TYR A 189 -7.16 -2.05 3.78
N LEU A 190 -7.86 -2.67 4.73
CA LEU A 190 -9.32 -2.75 4.76
C LEU A 190 -9.86 -1.87 5.89
N PHE A 191 -10.74 -0.94 5.53
CA PHE A 191 -11.61 -0.18 6.42
C PHE A 191 -13.01 -0.77 6.37
N ARG A 192 -13.60 -1.14 7.51
CA ARG A 192 -14.98 -1.65 7.59
C ARG A 192 -15.82 -0.78 8.52
N ASN A 193 -17.03 -0.45 8.07
CA ASN A 193 -18.09 0.16 8.86
C ASN A 193 -19.34 -0.74 8.79
N THR A 194 -19.89 -1.08 9.95
CA THR A 194 -21.12 -1.87 10.07
C THR A 194 -22.13 -1.14 10.95
N PHE A 195 -23.39 -1.06 10.52
CA PHE A 195 -24.46 -0.54 11.34
C PHE A 195 -25.76 -1.33 11.14
N LYS A 196 -26.66 -1.21 12.11
CA LYS A 196 -27.96 -1.88 12.09
C LYS A 196 -29.08 -0.84 12.06
N SER A 197 -30.05 -1.07 11.19
CA SER A 197 -31.28 -0.27 11.13
C SER A 197 -32.43 -1.17 10.69
N ASP A 198 -33.56 -1.13 11.39
CA ASP A 198 -34.76 -1.93 11.11
C ASP A 198 -34.50 -3.44 10.98
N GLY A 199 -33.61 -3.99 11.81
CA GLY A 199 -33.25 -5.41 11.81
C GLY A 199 -32.35 -5.85 10.64
N LYS A 200 -31.94 -4.93 9.76
CA LYS A 200 -30.99 -5.19 8.66
C LYS A 200 -29.59 -4.76 9.04
N ILE A 201 -28.60 -5.51 8.55
CA ILE A 201 -27.18 -5.17 8.66
C ILE A 201 -26.78 -4.41 7.40
N TYR A 202 -26.16 -3.26 7.63
CA TYR A 202 -25.60 -2.41 6.60
C TYR A 202 -24.09 -2.48 6.79
N GLN A 203 -23.36 -2.77 5.72
CA GLN A 203 -21.91 -2.82 5.78
C GLN A 203 -21.30 -2.11 4.58
N ARG A 204 -20.32 -1.25 4.88
CA ARG A 204 -19.44 -0.63 3.89
C ARG A 204 -18.00 -1.04 4.17
N GLU A 205 -17.30 -1.45 3.14
CA GLU A 205 -15.91 -1.85 3.18
C GLU A 205 -15.12 -1.06 2.16
N TYR A 206 -14.07 -0.40 2.61
CA TYR A 206 -13.18 0.38 1.77
C TYR A 206 -11.78 -0.23 1.80
N ARG A 207 -11.28 -0.65 0.65
CA ARG A 207 -9.98 -1.32 0.51
C ARG A 207 -9.01 -0.46 -0.28
N LEU A 208 -7.75 -0.43 0.15
CA LEU A 208 -6.64 0.23 -0.53
C LEU A 208 -5.59 -0.79 -0.95
N ILE A 209 -5.33 -0.87 -2.25
CA ILE A 209 -4.44 -1.87 -2.86
C ILE A 209 -3.34 -1.15 -3.66
N PRO A 210 -2.09 -1.11 -3.16
CA PRO A 210 -0.96 -0.61 -3.94
C PRO A 210 -0.54 -1.63 -5.02
N HIS A 211 -0.51 -1.21 -6.28
CA HIS A 211 -0.06 -2.06 -7.39
C HIS A 211 0.58 -1.24 -8.53
N ASN A 212 1.84 -1.54 -8.87
CA ASN A 212 2.59 -0.90 -9.97
C ASN A 212 2.52 0.65 -9.96
N ASN A 213 2.78 1.27 -8.80
CA ASN A 213 2.68 2.72 -8.56
C ASN A 213 1.27 3.33 -8.71
N ILE A 214 0.25 2.51 -8.95
CA ILE A 214 -1.16 2.92 -8.93
C ILE A 214 -1.75 2.52 -7.57
N CYS A 215 -2.55 3.39 -6.98
CA CYS A 215 -3.38 3.02 -5.84
C CYS A 215 -4.78 2.68 -6.31
N TYR A 216 -5.22 1.44 -6.05
CA TYR A 216 -6.58 1.02 -6.31
C TYR A 216 -7.41 1.15 -5.03
N THR A 217 -8.60 1.69 -5.18
CA THR A 217 -9.61 1.74 -4.12
C THR A 217 -10.73 0.79 -4.48
N ILE A 218 -11.22 0.02 -3.51
CA ILE A 218 -12.44 -0.79 -3.68
C ILE A 218 -13.40 -0.42 -2.57
N ASP A 219 -14.49 0.26 -2.91
CA ASP A 219 -15.60 0.59 -2.02
C ASP A 219 -16.76 -0.38 -2.26
N SER A 220 -17.02 -1.24 -1.29
CA SER A 220 -18.05 -2.27 -1.29
C SER A 220 -19.13 -1.86 -0.28
N TYR A 221 -20.39 -1.84 -0.70
CA TYR A 221 -21.51 -1.52 0.17
C TYR A 221 -22.64 -2.51 -0.03
N SER A 222 -23.26 -2.96 1.06
CA SER A 222 -24.41 -3.85 1.00
C SER A 222 -25.37 -3.66 2.18
N LEU A 223 -26.66 -3.89 1.88
CA LEU A 223 -27.77 -3.99 2.82
C LEU A 223 -28.11 -5.43 3.26
N SER A 224 -27.38 -6.42 2.74
CA SER A 224 -27.65 -7.84 2.90
C SER A 224 -26.37 -8.63 3.11
N GLU A 225 -26.36 -9.51 4.11
CA GLU A 225 -25.28 -10.47 4.34
C GLU A 225 -25.07 -11.40 3.13
N GLU A 226 -26.13 -11.74 2.41
CA GLU A 226 -26.06 -12.56 1.18
C GLU A 226 -25.26 -11.85 0.07
N TYR A 227 -25.45 -10.54 -0.09
CA TYR A 227 -24.68 -9.79 -1.08
C TYR A 227 -23.25 -9.54 -0.59
N LEU A 228 -23.00 -9.45 0.72
CA LEU A 228 -21.62 -9.39 1.24
C LEU A 228 -20.86 -10.69 0.94
N LYS A 229 -21.49 -11.86 1.09
CA LYS A 229 -20.95 -13.14 0.63
C LYS A 229 -20.64 -13.13 -0.87
N THR A 230 -21.53 -12.54 -1.66
CA THR A 230 -21.34 -12.37 -3.10
C THR A 230 -20.16 -11.44 -3.40
N HIS A 231 -19.98 -10.37 -2.63
CA HIS A 231 -18.83 -9.47 -2.77
C HIS A 231 -17.52 -10.20 -2.50
N ASP A 232 -17.44 -10.99 -1.43
CA ASP A 232 -16.25 -11.79 -1.13
C ASP A 232 -15.93 -12.77 -2.27
N GLN A 233 -16.95 -13.39 -2.87
CA GLN A 233 -16.77 -14.25 -4.05
C GLN A 233 -16.23 -13.46 -5.25
N ILE A 234 -16.82 -12.31 -5.58
CA ILE A 234 -16.34 -11.43 -6.67
C ILE A 234 -14.87 -11.03 -6.43
N LEU A 235 -14.56 -10.55 -5.22
CA LEU A 235 -13.22 -10.09 -4.87
C LEU A 235 -12.20 -11.22 -4.78
N SER A 236 -12.61 -12.45 -4.44
CA SER A 236 -11.73 -13.62 -4.49
C SER A 236 -11.29 -13.99 -5.92
N MET A 237 -12.08 -13.59 -6.92
CA MET A 237 -11.79 -13.78 -8.35
C MET A 237 -11.19 -12.56 -9.03
N PHE A 238 -11.05 -11.45 -8.31
CA PHE A 238 -10.34 -10.26 -8.79
C PHE A 238 -8.87 -10.62 -9.05
N LYS A 239 -8.37 -10.25 -10.23
CA LYS A 239 -6.97 -10.47 -10.60
C LYS A 239 -6.43 -9.26 -11.32
N PHE A 240 -5.24 -8.82 -10.91
CA PHE A 240 -4.47 -7.91 -11.75
C PHE A 240 -3.98 -8.68 -12.98
N ILE A 241 -3.99 -7.99 -14.12
CA ILE A 241 -3.53 -8.57 -15.39
C ILE A 241 -2.50 -7.63 -15.98
N ASN A 242 -1.40 -8.21 -16.46
CA ASN A 242 -0.45 -7.48 -17.29
C ASN A 242 -1.01 -7.42 -18.71
N MET A 243 -1.99 -6.55 -18.96
CA MET A 243 -2.51 -6.33 -20.31
C MET A 243 -1.70 -5.24 -21.01
N ILE A 244 -1.32 -5.54 -22.25
CA ILE A 244 -0.99 -4.54 -23.26
C ILE A 244 -2.21 -3.65 -23.38
N ASN A 245 -2.10 -2.36 -23.08
CA ASN A 245 -3.22 -1.46 -23.33
C ASN A 245 -3.51 -1.50 -24.85
N PRO A 246 -4.71 -1.91 -25.31
CA PRO A 246 -4.97 -2.08 -26.75
C PRO A 246 -4.92 -0.75 -27.51
N LYS A 247 -4.90 0.40 -26.82
CA LYS A 247 -4.69 1.73 -27.38
C LYS A 247 -3.21 2.12 -27.45
N TRP A 248 -2.30 1.23 -27.06
CA TRP A 248 -0.87 1.47 -26.99
C TRP A 248 -0.13 0.57 -28.00
N ASN A 249 0.99 1.09 -28.50
CA ASN A 249 2.00 0.35 -29.23
C ASN A 249 2.97 -0.28 -28.23
N ARG A 250 3.56 -1.41 -28.60
CA ARG A 250 4.70 -2.00 -27.88
C ARG A 250 5.94 -1.87 -28.75
N HIS A 251 7.01 -1.36 -28.17
CA HIS A 251 8.35 -1.38 -28.78
C HIS A 251 9.22 -2.38 -28.03
N ILE A 252 9.96 -3.18 -28.79
CA ILE A 252 10.93 -4.15 -28.30
C ILE A 252 12.26 -3.79 -28.95
N ASN A 253 13.29 -3.57 -28.13
CA ASN A 253 14.65 -3.45 -28.57
C ASN A 253 15.38 -4.77 -28.23
N GLU A 254 15.69 -5.56 -29.25
CA GLU A 254 16.35 -6.86 -29.11
C GLU A 254 17.86 -6.74 -28.82
N GLU A 255 18.47 -5.60 -29.15
CA GLU A 255 19.91 -5.38 -28.97
C GLU A 255 20.29 -5.15 -27.50
N PHE A 256 19.47 -4.38 -26.78
CA PHE A 256 19.64 -4.04 -25.38
C PHE A 256 18.61 -4.73 -24.47
N ASN A 257 17.89 -5.73 -24.99
CA ASN A 257 16.96 -6.60 -24.27
C ASN A 257 15.95 -5.83 -23.40
N PHE A 258 15.23 -4.87 -23.98
CA PHE A 258 14.16 -4.18 -23.27
C PHE A 258 12.91 -4.01 -24.12
N TYR A 259 11.79 -3.76 -23.45
CA TYR A 259 10.56 -3.33 -24.09
C TYR A 259 9.86 -2.26 -23.26
N PHE A 260 9.01 -1.49 -23.93
CA PHE A 260 8.07 -0.59 -23.29
C PHE A 260 6.84 -0.42 -24.18
N GLU A 261 5.80 0.17 -23.63
CA GLU A 261 4.56 0.49 -24.33
C GLU A 261 4.33 2.00 -24.33
N TYR A 262 3.72 2.52 -25.39
CA TYR A 262 3.44 3.94 -25.55
C TYR A 262 2.13 4.17 -26.33
N PRO A 263 1.41 5.30 -26.16
CA PRO A 263 0.13 5.51 -26.84
C PRO A 263 0.21 5.44 -28.37
N LYS A 264 -0.81 4.86 -29.02
CA LYS A 264 -0.83 4.65 -30.49
C LYS A 264 -0.76 5.92 -31.32
N ASP A 265 -1.26 7.03 -30.77
CA ASP A 265 -1.28 8.33 -31.40
C ASP A 265 0.01 9.14 -31.20
N TRP A 266 1.01 8.57 -30.51
CA TRP A 266 2.33 9.18 -30.36
C TRP A 266 3.27 8.77 -31.50
N GLU A 267 4.23 9.63 -31.77
CA GLU A 267 5.38 9.35 -32.62
C GLU A 267 6.48 8.70 -31.78
N PHE A 268 7.17 7.75 -32.40
CA PHE A 268 8.30 7.04 -31.83
C PHE A 268 9.51 7.27 -32.73
N THR A 269 10.64 7.60 -32.12
CA THR A 269 11.93 7.74 -32.79
C THR A 269 12.99 6.98 -32.01
N GLU A 270 13.82 6.26 -32.73
CA GLU A 270 14.94 5.50 -32.21
C GLU A 270 16.19 5.85 -33.02
N ASP A 271 17.13 6.52 -32.38
CA ASP A 271 18.34 7.03 -33.01
C ASP A 271 19.56 6.36 -32.39
N TYR A 272 20.33 5.69 -33.24
CA TYR A 272 21.63 5.14 -32.90
C TYR A 272 22.70 6.21 -33.12
N TYR A 273 23.60 6.41 -32.16
CA TYR A 273 24.66 7.43 -32.17
C TYR A 273 24.18 8.88 -32.08
N HIS A 274 23.28 9.20 -31.13
CA HIS A 274 22.92 10.59 -30.87
C HIS A 274 24.02 11.31 -30.07
N GLN A 275 24.63 12.35 -30.65
CA GLN A 275 25.49 13.28 -29.91
C GLN A 275 24.65 14.48 -29.42
N ARG A 276 24.18 14.44 -28.17
CA ARG A 276 23.73 15.65 -27.46
C ARG A 276 24.82 16.13 -26.52
N GLY A 277 25.46 17.25 -26.85
CA GLY A 277 25.94 18.33 -25.95
C GLY A 277 26.78 18.06 -24.68
N LEU A 278 26.77 16.86 -24.11
CA LEU A 278 27.70 16.36 -23.09
C LEU A 278 28.83 15.73 -23.89
N SER A 279 29.89 16.51 -24.12
CA SER A 279 30.94 16.21 -25.10
C SER A 279 31.79 14.96 -24.81
N LYS A 280 31.39 14.10 -23.85
CA LYS A 280 32.16 12.93 -23.41
C LYS A 280 31.48 11.59 -23.65
N TYR A 281 30.15 11.53 -23.77
CA TYR A 281 29.39 10.28 -23.91
C TYR A 281 28.61 10.26 -25.22
N SER A 282 28.85 9.24 -26.04
CA SER A 282 27.98 8.93 -27.17
C SER A 282 26.86 8.02 -26.70
N ASP A 283 25.61 8.46 -26.84
CA ASP A 283 24.45 7.58 -26.66
C ASP A 283 24.55 6.47 -27.72
N LEU A 284 24.69 5.21 -27.28
CA LEU A 284 24.58 4.05 -28.17
C LEU A 284 23.17 3.97 -28.74
N LEU A 285 22.18 4.31 -27.91
CA LEU A 285 20.79 4.36 -28.26
C LEU A 285 20.13 5.57 -27.61
N TYR A 286 19.33 6.29 -28.39
CA TYR A 286 18.42 7.32 -27.92
C TYR A 286 17.01 7.01 -28.40
N VAL A 287 16.12 6.72 -27.46
CA VAL A 287 14.70 6.51 -27.73
C VAL A 287 13.92 7.73 -27.29
N SER A 288 13.06 8.24 -28.16
CA SER A 288 12.12 9.30 -27.83
C SER A 288 10.70 8.97 -28.29
N ILE A 289 9.74 9.47 -27.53
CA ILE A 289 8.32 9.41 -27.87
C ILE A 289 7.70 10.80 -27.71
N ARG A 290 6.71 11.14 -28.53
CA ARG A 290 6.01 12.43 -28.40
C ARG A 290 4.58 12.38 -28.95
N PRO A 291 3.65 13.20 -28.42
CA PRO A 291 2.35 13.38 -29.05
C PRO A 291 2.50 13.95 -30.47
N LYS A 292 1.79 13.40 -31.47
CA LYS A 292 1.78 13.91 -32.86
C LYS A 292 1.37 15.39 -32.97
N THR A 293 0.64 15.90 -31.99
CA THR A 293 0.11 17.26 -31.97
C THR A 293 1.10 18.30 -31.42
N MET A 294 2.19 17.88 -30.76
CA MET A 294 3.20 18.78 -30.20
C MET A 294 4.31 19.08 -31.22
N LYS A 295 4.61 20.37 -31.41
CA LYS A 295 5.62 20.83 -32.38
C LYS A 295 7.05 20.93 -31.83
N VAL A 296 7.27 20.95 -30.52
CA VAL A 296 8.59 21.36 -29.96
C VAL A 296 9.12 20.53 -28.79
N ASP A 297 8.31 19.68 -28.14
CA ASP A 297 8.80 18.91 -26.99
C ASP A 297 8.96 17.42 -27.35
N SER A 298 10.21 16.99 -27.55
CA SER A 298 10.58 15.58 -27.59
C SER A 298 10.75 15.06 -26.16
N TYR A 299 9.97 14.07 -25.73
CA TYR A 299 10.29 13.34 -24.50
C TYR A 299 11.28 12.24 -24.86
N TRP A 300 12.50 12.34 -24.33
CA TRP A 300 13.40 11.19 -24.36
C TRP A 300 12.93 10.19 -23.32
N LEU A 301 12.95 8.92 -23.67
CA LEU A 301 12.43 7.83 -22.85
C LEU A 301 13.55 6.97 -22.30
N VAL A 302 14.50 6.57 -23.16
CA VAL A 302 15.63 5.73 -22.79
C VAL A 302 16.86 6.26 -23.49
N ARG A 303 17.96 6.40 -22.75
CA ARG A 303 19.30 6.48 -23.32
C ARG A 303 20.12 5.31 -22.85
N VAL A 304 20.86 4.69 -23.77
CA VAL A 304 21.83 3.65 -23.43
C VAL A 304 23.21 4.20 -23.70
N ILE A 305 24.05 4.21 -22.67
CA ILE A 305 25.43 4.69 -22.77
C ILE A 305 26.41 3.57 -22.45
N ASN A 306 27.55 3.62 -23.13
CA ASN A 306 28.68 2.73 -22.92
C ASN A 306 29.67 3.38 -21.94
N ASP A 307 29.56 3.07 -20.65
CA ASP A 307 30.47 3.57 -19.62
C ASP A 307 30.74 2.50 -18.56
N LEU A 308 31.81 2.68 -17.79
CA LEU A 308 32.39 1.71 -16.88
C LEU A 308 31.59 1.52 -15.57
N SER A 309 30.81 2.52 -15.12
CA SER A 309 29.90 2.39 -13.97
C SER A 309 28.95 3.59 -13.77
N VAL A 310 27.82 3.35 -13.11
CA VAL A 310 26.89 4.41 -12.67
C VAL A 310 27.55 5.47 -11.78
N ASP A 311 28.45 5.06 -10.89
CA ASP A 311 29.19 6.00 -10.03
C ASP A 311 30.13 6.90 -10.84
N GLY A 312 30.72 6.38 -11.91
CA GLY A 312 31.54 7.17 -12.86
C GLY A 312 30.72 8.31 -13.48
N VAL A 313 29.51 8.00 -13.95
CA VAL A 313 28.59 8.99 -14.53
C VAL A 313 28.18 10.05 -13.51
N VAL A 314 27.89 9.66 -12.26
CA VAL A 314 27.58 10.62 -11.19
C VAL A 314 28.77 11.55 -10.91
N GLN A 315 29.99 11.00 -10.82
CA GLN A 315 31.19 11.80 -10.56
C GLN A 315 31.50 12.78 -11.69
N ASP A 316 31.18 12.43 -12.93
CA ASP A 316 31.38 13.33 -14.06
C ASP A 316 30.25 14.37 -14.15
N ALA A 317 29.00 14.01 -13.84
CA ALA A 317 27.90 14.97 -13.68
C ALA A 317 28.17 16.01 -12.58
N LEU A 318 28.91 15.65 -11.52
CA LEU A 318 29.36 16.58 -10.47
C LEU A 318 30.47 17.54 -10.93
N LYS A 319 31.23 17.18 -11.97
CA LYS A 319 32.36 17.98 -12.50
C LYS A 319 31.95 18.86 -13.68
N GLU A 320 30.94 18.44 -14.43
CA GLU A 320 30.52 19.16 -15.63
C GLU A 320 29.86 20.50 -15.28
N ASN A 321 30.44 21.56 -15.84
CA ASN A 321 29.82 22.86 -15.98
C ASN A 321 29.60 23.01 -17.51
N PRO A 322 28.35 23.12 -18.00
CA PRO A 322 28.06 22.96 -19.42
C PRO A 322 28.86 23.91 -20.31
N ALA A 323 29.20 23.42 -21.51
CA ALA A 323 29.96 24.11 -22.55
C ALA A 323 29.22 25.29 -23.22
N TYR A 324 28.06 25.70 -22.71
CA TYR A 324 27.20 26.72 -23.30
C TYR A 324 27.06 27.93 -22.37
N PRO A 325 27.38 29.16 -22.82
CA PRO A 325 27.35 30.35 -21.97
C PRO A 325 25.95 30.72 -21.46
N ASP A 326 24.89 30.28 -22.16
CA ASP A 326 23.50 30.66 -21.87
C ASP A 326 22.70 29.58 -21.12
N ARG A 327 23.30 28.42 -20.81
CA ARG A 327 22.68 27.34 -20.04
C ARG A 327 23.63 26.85 -18.96
N GLN A 328 23.18 26.86 -17.72
CA GLN A 328 23.88 26.25 -16.60
C GLN A 328 23.05 25.08 -16.08
N THR A 329 23.66 23.91 -15.96
CA THR A 329 23.05 22.69 -15.44
C THR A 329 23.79 22.33 -14.16
N GLU A 330 23.06 22.19 -13.07
CA GLU A 330 23.61 21.86 -11.76
C GLU A 330 22.96 20.57 -11.24
N LEU A 331 23.78 19.60 -10.82
CA LEU A 331 23.29 18.46 -10.05
C LEU A 331 22.98 18.93 -8.62
N VAL A 332 21.69 18.95 -8.27
CA VAL A 332 21.21 19.45 -6.97
C VAL A 332 21.25 18.36 -5.91
N ALA A 333 20.91 17.13 -6.29
CA ALA A 333 20.88 16.00 -5.37
C ALA A 333 20.97 14.67 -6.14
N PHE A 334 21.41 13.62 -5.45
CA PHE A 334 21.21 12.25 -5.90
C PHE A 334 20.86 11.35 -4.72
N LYS A 335 20.22 10.21 -4.99
CA LYS A 335 19.93 9.17 -3.99
C LYS A 335 19.97 7.79 -4.62
N ASP A 336 20.34 6.80 -3.81
CA ASP A 336 20.22 5.40 -4.17
C ASP A 336 18.75 4.98 -4.06
N ILE A 337 18.26 4.26 -5.07
CA ILE A 337 16.90 3.75 -5.17
C ILE A 337 16.91 2.31 -5.69
N THR A 338 15.74 1.68 -5.68
CA THR A 338 15.50 0.43 -6.41
C THR A 338 14.52 0.73 -7.54
N PHE A 339 14.87 0.36 -8.76
CA PHE A 339 14.01 0.47 -9.92
C PHE A 339 14.02 -0.85 -10.70
N LEU A 340 12.85 -1.40 -11.01
CA LEU A 340 12.71 -2.74 -11.63
C LEU A 340 13.48 -3.85 -10.90
N ASN A 341 13.49 -3.80 -9.56
CA ASN A 341 14.24 -4.72 -8.70
C ASN A 341 15.77 -4.69 -8.90
N LEU A 342 16.29 -3.66 -9.58
CA LEU A 342 17.71 -3.41 -9.75
C LEU A 342 18.15 -2.22 -8.88
N PRO A 343 19.39 -2.25 -8.35
CA PRO A 343 20.01 -1.05 -7.78
C PRO A 343 20.07 0.05 -8.84
N ALA A 344 19.63 1.25 -8.48
CA ALA A 344 19.62 2.39 -9.37
C ALA A 344 19.93 3.68 -8.60
N LYS A 345 20.30 4.75 -9.31
CA LYS A 345 20.50 6.08 -8.74
C LYS A 345 19.56 7.07 -9.38
N GLN A 346 18.89 7.87 -8.57
CA GLN A 346 18.11 9.00 -9.05
C GLN A 346 18.93 10.27 -8.89
N LEU A 347 19.09 11.03 -9.98
CA LEU A 347 19.82 12.28 -10.06
C LEU A 347 18.81 13.39 -10.32
N ASN A 348 18.92 14.50 -9.58
CA ASN A 348 18.05 15.65 -9.70
C ASN A 348 18.86 16.85 -10.17
N TYR A 349 18.46 17.43 -11.30
CA TYR A 349 19.14 18.52 -11.95
C TYR A 349 18.31 19.80 -11.90
N LYS A 350 19.01 20.92 -11.91
CA LYS A 350 18.46 22.25 -12.09
C LYS A 350 19.16 22.93 -13.26
N ASP A 351 18.37 23.19 -14.29
CA ASP A 351 18.77 23.93 -15.47
C ASP A 351 18.37 25.39 -15.35
N MET A 352 19.32 26.30 -15.52
CA MET A 352 19.09 27.72 -15.65
C MET A 352 19.40 28.13 -17.09
N ILE A 353 18.35 28.45 -17.84
CA ILE A 353 18.42 28.85 -19.24
C ILE A 353 18.17 30.35 -19.31
N THR A 354 19.12 31.11 -19.85
CA THR A 354 18.90 32.54 -20.12
C THR A 354 18.21 32.66 -21.47
N ASP A 355 16.95 33.11 -21.47
CA ASP A 355 16.24 33.37 -22.71
C ASP A 355 16.96 34.47 -23.50
N GLN A 356 17.38 34.11 -24.72
CA GLN A 356 18.24 34.95 -25.54
C GLN A 356 17.62 36.30 -25.92
N TYR A 357 16.28 36.38 -25.96
CA TYR A 357 15.52 37.56 -26.41
C TYR A 357 15.09 38.46 -25.25
N THR A 358 14.62 37.86 -24.15
CA THR A 358 14.09 38.55 -22.98
C THR A 358 15.13 38.73 -21.88
N LYS A 359 16.28 38.05 -21.98
CA LYS A 359 17.33 37.97 -20.95
C LYS A 359 16.83 37.46 -19.60
N LYS A 360 15.64 36.84 -19.58
CA LYS A 360 15.05 36.26 -18.39
C LYS A 360 15.68 34.88 -18.14
N VAL A 361 16.08 34.62 -16.91
CA VAL A 361 16.50 33.28 -16.48
C VAL A 361 15.25 32.43 -16.25
N ILE A 362 15.16 31.32 -16.97
CA ILE A 362 14.14 30.30 -16.82
C ILE A 362 14.79 29.11 -16.12
N THR A 363 14.23 28.70 -15.00
CA THR A 363 14.71 27.54 -14.24
C THR A 363 13.82 26.34 -14.55
N HIS A 364 14.45 25.24 -14.96
CA HIS A 364 13.81 23.94 -15.14
C HIS A 364 14.44 22.94 -14.17
N GLU A 365 13.61 22.18 -13.48
CA GLU A 365 14.05 21.07 -12.63
C GLU A 365 13.61 19.77 -13.30
N TYR A 366 14.53 18.82 -13.40
CA TYR A 366 14.25 17.51 -13.96
C TYR A 366 15.08 16.45 -13.25
N SER A 367 14.64 15.20 -13.37
CA SER A 367 15.28 14.08 -12.72
C SER A 367 15.57 12.97 -13.72
N GLU A 368 16.62 12.20 -13.46
CA GLU A 368 16.99 11.03 -14.24
C GLU A 368 17.22 9.83 -13.31
N THR A 369 16.86 8.64 -13.77
CA THR A 369 17.18 7.37 -13.13
C THR A 369 18.23 6.65 -13.95
N LEU A 370 19.36 6.37 -13.31
CA LEU A 370 20.48 5.61 -13.86
C LEU A 370 20.46 4.20 -13.26
N LEU A 371 20.50 3.19 -14.12
CA LEU A 371 20.58 1.80 -13.71
C LEU A 371 21.59 1.06 -14.60
N GLU A 372 22.29 0.10 -14.02
CA GLU A 372 23.26 -0.74 -14.73
C GLU A 372 22.63 -2.09 -15.05
N LYS A 373 22.73 -2.53 -16.30
CA LYS A 373 22.36 -3.88 -16.73
C LYS A 373 23.16 -4.31 -17.95
N ASP A 374 23.63 -5.55 -17.92
CA ASP A 374 24.35 -6.20 -19.03
C ASP A 374 25.57 -5.41 -19.56
N GLY A 375 26.24 -4.68 -18.66
CA GLY A 375 27.41 -3.85 -19.00
C GLY A 375 27.07 -2.49 -19.61
N TYR A 376 25.79 -2.11 -19.63
CA TYR A 376 25.33 -0.80 -20.09
C TYR A 376 24.68 -0.02 -18.95
N ILE A 377 24.66 1.31 -19.12
CA ILE A 377 23.90 2.19 -18.24
C ILE A 377 22.68 2.66 -19.01
N PHE A 378 21.50 2.40 -18.45
CA PHE A 378 20.25 2.93 -18.94
C PHE A 378 19.93 4.19 -18.15
N VAL A 379 19.72 5.29 -18.87
CA VAL A 379 19.24 6.55 -18.34
C VAL A 379 17.77 6.68 -18.73
N LEU A 380 16.91 6.79 -17.73
CA LEU A 380 15.46 6.97 -17.86
C LEU A 380 15.07 8.31 -17.25
N PRO A 381 14.06 9.04 -17.77
CA PRO A 381 13.53 10.18 -17.07
C PRO A 381 12.93 9.71 -15.74
N ALA A 382 13.25 10.40 -14.65
CA ALA A 382 12.62 10.15 -13.37
C ALA A 382 11.40 11.08 -13.25
N ASN A 383 10.25 10.50 -12.87
CA ASN A 383 8.94 11.14 -12.64
C ASN A 383 9.00 12.66 -12.71
N SER A 384 8.65 13.21 -13.88
CA SER A 384 8.38 14.64 -13.95
C SER A 384 7.03 14.84 -13.28
N THR A 385 6.97 15.63 -12.21
CA THR A 385 5.77 15.96 -11.43
C THR A 385 4.63 16.63 -12.22
N LYS A 386 4.68 16.59 -13.56
CA LYS A 386 3.79 17.29 -14.49
C LYS A 386 3.32 16.45 -15.68
N ASN A 387 3.79 15.21 -15.90
CA ASN A 387 3.41 14.43 -17.09
C ASN A 387 2.98 12.99 -16.76
N THR A 388 1.69 12.85 -16.46
CA THR A 388 1.04 11.58 -16.09
C THR A 388 1.14 10.49 -17.16
N VAL A 389 1.28 10.84 -18.45
CA VAL A 389 1.40 9.83 -19.52
C VAL A 389 2.81 9.27 -19.60
N MET A 390 3.83 10.07 -19.32
CA MET A 390 5.21 9.59 -19.33
C MET A 390 5.46 8.61 -18.17
N ASP A 391 4.86 8.86 -17.01
CA ASP A 391 4.91 7.97 -15.86
C ASP A 391 4.24 6.63 -16.19
N GLN A 392 3.12 6.65 -16.92
CA GLN A 392 2.49 5.43 -17.45
C GLN A 392 3.41 4.68 -18.42
N VAL A 393 4.07 5.36 -19.35
CA VAL A 393 5.05 4.73 -20.26
C VAL A 393 6.19 4.09 -19.47
N LEU A 394 6.81 4.81 -18.55
CA LEU A 394 7.88 4.28 -17.70
C LEU A 394 7.44 3.08 -16.87
N SER A 395 6.18 3.07 -16.41
CA SER A 395 5.61 1.93 -15.68
C SER A 395 5.56 0.64 -16.50
N THR A 396 5.60 0.73 -17.83
CA THR A 396 5.60 -0.42 -18.75
C THR A 396 7.02 -0.85 -19.15
N PHE A 397 8.05 -0.05 -18.86
CA PHE A 397 9.43 -0.36 -19.23
C PHE A 397 9.93 -1.60 -18.48
N ARG A 398 10.44 -2.59 -19.21
CA ARG A 398 10.93 -3.85 -18.65
C ARG A 398 12.12 -4.35 -19.45
N PHE A 399 13.00 -5.07 -18.77
CA PHE A 399 13.99 -5.89 -19.44
C PHE A 399 13.40 -7.23 -19.87
N ILE A 400 13.93 -7.76 -20.96
CA ILE A 400 13.69 -9.10 -21.46
C ILE A 400 14.76 -9.99 -20.81
N ASP A 401 14.34 -11.10 -20.22
CA ASP A 401 15.21 -12.07 -19.56
C ASP A 401 15.79 -13.09 -20.55
#